data_AF-A0A5C9DZJ8-F1
#
_entry.id   AF-A0A5C9DZJ8-F1
#
_cell.length_a   1.000
_cell.length_b   1.000
_cell.length_c   1.000
_cell.angle_alpha   90.00
_cell.angle_beta   90.00
_cell.angle_gamma   90.00
#
_symmetry.space_group_name_H-M   'P 1'
#
loop_
_entity.id
_entity.type
_entity.pdbx_description
1 polymer ?
#
loop_
_entity_poly.entity_id
_entity_poly.type
_entity_poly.pdbx_seq_one_letter_code
_entity_poly.pdbx_strand_id
1 'polypeptide(L)' 'MASELKCANCGKIIENIPKHCGEDMVYNEKSGQLECYMGAECGYMSLDELLCQGCREKCAE' A
#
# COMPACT_ATOMS: atom_id res chain seq x y z
N MET A 1 18.13 3.70 -4.31
CA MET A 1 17.49 4.79 -3.56
C MET A 1 16.25 4.18 -2.94
N ALA A 2 16.17 4.07 -1.63
CA ALA A 2 15.01 3.48 -0.96
C ALA A 2 13.86 4.49 -1.06
N SER A 3 12.83 4.18 -1.86
CA SER A 3 11.62 4.97 -1.93
C SER A 3 10.87 4.78 -0.61
N GLU A 4 11.03 5.73 0.30
CA GLU A 4 10.34 5.74 1.59
C GLU A 4 8.84 5.89 1.35
N LEU A 5 8.09 4.79 1.45
CA LEU A 5 6.63 4.79 1.31
C LEU A 5 6.04 5.63 2.44
N LYS A 6 5.24 6.64 2.13
CA LYS A 6 4.61 7.50 3.14
C LYS A 6 3.11 7.26 3.18
N CYS A 7 2.57 7.26 4.38
CA CYS A 7 1.13 7.21 4.60
C CYS A 7 0.49 8.50 4.06
N ALA A 8 -0.49 8.37 3.17
CA ALA A 8 -1.24 9.49 2.62
C ALA A 8 -2.00 10.29 3.68
N ASN A 9 -2.46 9.64 4.75
CA ASN A 9 -3.24 10.28 5.81
C ASN A 9 -2.36 10.93 6.89
N CYS A 10 -1.36 10.23 7.44
CA CYS A 10 -0.55 10.74 8.56
C CYS A 10 0.89 11.13 8.18
N GLY A 11 1.32 10.94 6.94
CA GLY A 11 2.67 11.26 6.47
C GLY A 11 3.79 10.37 7.04
N LYS A 12 3.47 9.40 7.92
CA LYS A 12 4.45 8.48 8.49
C LYS A 12 5.08 7.60 7.42
N ILE A 13 6.36 7.32 7.58
CA ILE A 13 7.05 6.34 6.75
C ILE A 13 6.53 4.94 7.11
N ILE A 14 6.19 4.20 6.07
CA ILE A 14 5.69 2.84 6.11
C ILE A 14 6.90 1.95 5.88
N GLU A 15 7.49 1.47 6.99
CA GLU A 15 8.68 0.62 6.98
C GLU A 15 8.38 -0.83 6.57
N ASN A 16 7.13 -1.27 6.79
CA ASN A 16 6.66 -2.60 6.42
C ASN A 16 5.65 -2.51 5.28
N ILE A 17 5.67 -3.46 4.37
CA ILE A 17 4.67 -3.60 3.31
C ILE A 17 3.27 -3.58 3.96
N PRO A 18 2.45 -2.55 3.70
CA PRO A 18 1.12 -2.49 4.26
C PRO A 18 0.24 -3.52 3.58
N LYS A 19 -0.67 -4.08 4.37
CA LYS A 19 -1.72 -4.94 3.84
C LYS A 19 -2.91 -4.09 3.41
N HIS A 20 -3.40 -4.27 2.19
CA HIS A 20 -4.64 -3.66 1.69
C HIS A 20 -5.70 -4.75 1.54
N CYS A 21 -6.93 -4.50 2.00
CA CYS A 21 -8.03 -5.48 2.02
C CYS A 21 -7.72 -6.82 2.72
N GLY A 22 -6.67 -6.88 3.55
CA GLY A 22 -6.24 -8.12 4.23
C GLY A 22 -5.13 -8.86 3.50
N GLU A 23 -4.79 -8.47 2.28
CA GLU A 23 -3.71 -9.05 1.48
C GLU A 23 -2.45 -8.19 1.50
N ASP A 24 -1.28 -8.82 1.39
CA ASP A 24 -0.01 -8.12 1.30
C ASP A 24 0.14 -7.45 -0.07
N MET A 25 0.51 -6.18 -0.07
CA MET A 25 0.76 -5.46 -1.32
C MET A 25 2.13 -5.83 -1.91
N VAL A 26 2.27 -5.74 -3.22
CA VAL A 26 3.52 -6.01 -3.93
C VAL A 26 4.17 -4.69 -4.30
N TYR A 27 5.42 -4.49 -3.91
CA TYR A 27 6.16 -3.29 -4.30
C TYR A 27 6.67 -3.45 -5.73
N ASN A 28 6.22 -2.58 -6.63
CA ASN A 28 6.69 -2.54 -8.00
C ASN A 28 7.87 -1.57 -8.12
N GLU A 29 9.07 -2.14 -8.23
CA GLU A 29 10.31 -1.37 -8.35
C GLU A 29 10.41 -0.53 -9.63
N LYS A 30 9.65 -0.86 -10.69
CA LYS A 30 9.65 -0.09 -11.94
C LYS A 30 8.87 1.21 -11.82
N SER A 31 7.72 1.16 -11.17
CA SER A 31 6.86 2.32 -10.95
C SER A 31 7.16 3.04 -9.63
N GLY A 32 7.87 2.38 -8.70
CA GLY A 32 8.13 2.90 -7.36
C GLY A 32 6.89 2.94 -6.47
N GLN A 33 5.87 2.12 -6.78
CA GLN A 33 4.56 2.15 -6.14
C GLN A 33 4.22 0.76 -5.58
N LEU A 34 3.37 0.74 -4.55
CA LEU A 34 2.77 -0.49 -4.05
C LEU A 34 1.52 -0.81 -4.85
N GLU A 35 1.42 -2.06 -5.28
CA GLU A 35 0.31 -2.58 -6.06
C GLU A 35 -0.39 -3.70 -5.28
N CYS A 36 -1.72 -3.65 -5.24
CA CYS A 36 -2.50 -4.74 -4.69
C CYS A 36 -2.75 -5.77 -5.80
N TYR A 37 -2.39 -7.03 -5.56
CA TYR A 37 -2.76 -8.09 -6.48
C TYR A 37 -4.23 -8.47 -6.25
N MET A 38 -5.08 -8.23 -7.24
CA MET A 38 -6.53 -8.52 -7.17
C MET A 38 -6.89 -9.86 -7.84
N GLY A 39 -5.91 -10.72 -8.08
CA GLY A 39 -6.07 -12.02 -8.75
C GLY A 39 -5.79 -11.99 -10.25
N ALA A 40 -5.75 -13.16 -10.88
CA ALA A 40 -5.35 -13.31 -12.29
C ALA A 40 -6.32 -12.65 -13.28
N GLU A 41 -7.59 -12.48 -12.90
CA GLU A 41 -8.63 -11.88 -13.75
C GLU A 41 -8.60 -10.34 -13.71
N CYS A 42 -8.23 -9.75 -12.58
CA CYS A 42 -8.20 -8.29 -12.39
C CYS A 42 -6.77 -7.70 -12.45
N GLY A 43 -5.74 -8.51 -12.21
CA GLY A 43 -4.34 -8.10 -12.27
C GLY A 43 -3.87 -7.34 -11.02
N TYR A 44 -2.98 -6.38 -11.23
CA TYR A 44 -2.42 -5.52 -10.19
C TYR A 44 -3.07 -4.15 -10.24
N MET A 45 -3.47 -3.64 -9.07
CA MET A 45 -4.02 -2.30 -8.92
C MET A 45 -3.04 -1.43 -8.12
N SER A 46 -2.51 -0.39 -8.74
CA SER A 46 -1.69 0.60 -8.07
C SER A 46 -2.60 1.49 -7.20
N LEU A 47 -2.26 1.66 -5.93
CA LEU A 47 -2.99 2.58 -5.04
C LEU A 47 -2.24 3.91 -4.97
N ASP A 48 -2.94 4.99 -5.33
CA ASP A 48 -2.43 6.36 -5.19
C ASP A 48 -2.32 6.76 -3.71
N GLU A 49 -3.26 6.28 -2.89
CA GLU A 49 -3.35 6.59 -1.47
C GLU A 49 -3.04 5.37 -0.60
N LEU A 50 -1.80 5.31 -0.13
CA LEU A 50 -1.35 4.26 0.77
C LEU A 50 -1.57 4.66 2.23
N LEU A 51 -2.31 3.87 3.00
CA LEU A 51 -2.50 4.10 4.43
C LEU A 51 -1.59 3.19 5.26
N CYS A 52 -0.96 3.74 6.29
CA CYS A 52 -0.28 2.92 7.29
C CYS A 52 -1.30 2.10 8.08
N GLN A 53 -0.85 1.02 8.72
CA GLN A 53 -1.70 0.12 9.50
C GLN A 53 -2.62 0.88 10.47
N GLY A 54 -2.09 1.84 11.24
CA GLY A 54 -2.89 2.61 12.19
C GLY A 54 -3.92 3.55 11.55
N CYS A 55 -3.69 4.03 10.31
CA CYS A 55 -4.70 4.81 9.57
C CYS A 55 -5.76 3.89 8.95
N ARG A 56 -5.35 2.72 8.46
CA ARG A 56 -6.24 1.67 7.99
C ARG A 56 -7.22 1.21 9.07
N GLU A 57 -6.73 0.98 10.29
CA GLU A 57 -7.55 0.51 11.41
C GLU A 57 -8.63 1.52 11.81
N LYS A 58 -8.41 2.82 11.53
CA LYS A 58 -9.40 3.88 11.77
C LYS A 58 -10.46 4.03 10.67
N CYS A 59 -10.30 3.39 9.52
CA CYS A 59 -11.31 3.40 8.46
C CYS A 59 -12.30 2.22 8.54
N ALA A 60 -12.18 1.36 9.56
CA ALA A 60 -13.04 0.18 9.75
C ALA A 60 -14.30 0.47 10.60
N GLU A 61 -14.71 1.74 10.71
CA GLU A 61 -15.93 2.17 11.43
C GLU A 61 -17.02 2.67 10.48
#